data_AF-A0A446CMP8-F1
#
_entry.id   AF-A0A446CMP8-F1
#
_cell.length_a   1.000
_cell.length_b   1.000
_cell.length_c   1.000
_cell.angle_alpha   90.00
_cell.angle_beta   90.00
_cell.angle_gamma   90.00
#
_symmetry.space_group_name_H-M   'P 1'
#
loop_
_entity.id
_entity.type
_entity.pdbx_description
1 polymer ?
#
loop_
_entity_poly.entity_id
_entity_poly.type
_entity_poly.pdbx_seq_one_letter_code
_entity_poly.pdbx_strand_id
1 'polypeptide(L)'
;MTLSWPSAPGVPARWLAHARRLAAQPEDAGALPSVAQSGLAALCGGQQPSPPATLLAVIEILSAPRPALSAALAAAWCAAAAMGELAATRARRERPAAAANLAEALDPASGRPAFLTRAEGRSWRVQGEGRWIGSETGAPLLVFAHHTEADAISAFLLPVDAPGIESDRTGPASGTARVDLSVGPGHLLGAAGQARDAMLRSDALRRLAAAAQANGVTLAAYAQAAGALPLDDAAPSLGAQELAVCASAFAAARALLHEAATAAHAGQNIRLPSAMALLSAGESAERMLAAAMKFAGASPLADPAALQALLRARHIHQATAGTQEAQTVLLAGGIRPSLSPTASRTSSAMPHAPNPRTAELPDRVAEILDAAADAFTQQTYDATTLDQIGDALGVTKGSIYHHYRSKAHLFTAVYQRALEMNIATVEPIARQPGARAIDRLYRMAYAHAMQVMKHLSYQRVAVQGLESHLMGRINEEQRARLDEVISLRDHYEELFVSVLTQAIEAGELPRQNPRLAAKPLFGAINWTTMWYQPRPGETAADRERLAAHLATFVLSGLTQAYQPAAGTQADAPADAAHRH
;
A
#
# COMPACT_ATOMS: atom_id res chain seq x y z
N MET A 1 -29.51 19.81 0.71
CA MET A 1 -29.63 18.78 1.77
C MET A 1 -28.25 18.20 2.05
N THR A 2 -27.74 18.31 3.28
CA THR A 2 -26.52 17.59 3.69
C THR A 2 -26.89 16.19 4.13
N LEU A 3 -26.26 15.16 3.56
CA LEU A 3 -26.37 13.78 4.06
C LEU A 3 -26.05 13.78 5.56
N SER A 4 -27.01 13.34 6.38
CA SER A 4 -26.81 13.18 7.81
C SER A 4 -26.40 11.74 8.11
N TRP A 5 -25.35 11.59 8.91
CA TRP A 5 -24.77 10.30 9.22
C TRP A 5 -25.30 9.82 10.57
N PRO A 6 -26.13 8.76 10.62
CA PRO A 6 -26.64 8.27 11.89
C PRO A 6 -25.48 7.79 12.77
N SER A 7 -25.62 7.96 14.09
CA SER A 7 -24.70 7.31 15.04
C SER A 7 -25.00 5.81 15.06
N ALA A 8 -24.01 4.99 15.36
CA ALA A 8 -24.21 3.56 15.49
C ALA A 8 -25.30 3.25 16.54
N PRO A 9 -26.23 2.32 16.27
CA PRO A 9 -27.28 1.97 17.21
C PRO A 9 -26.68 1.45 18.52
N GLY A 10 -27.30 1.82 19.65
CA GLY A 10 -26.88 1.36 20.98
C GLY A 10 -25.69 2.11 21.60
N VAL A 11 -25.15 3.15 20.96
CA VAL A 11 -24.07 3.96 21.54
C VAL A 11 -24.63 4.98 22.55
N PRO A 12 -24.15 4.99 23.81
CA PRO A 12 -24.64 5.93 24.81
C PRO A 12 -24.37 7.39 24.43
N ALA A 13 -25.42 8.22 24.40
CA ALA A 13 -25.34 9.64 24.02
C ALA A 13 -24.31 10.44 24.85
N ARG A 14 -24.11 10.07 26.12
CA ARG A 14 -23.12 10.71 27.01
C ARG A 14 -21.69 10.65 26.44
N TRP A 15 -21.31 9.52 25.82
CA TRP A 15 -19.97 9.33 25.27
C TRP A 15 -19.77 10.10 23.97
N LEU A 16 -20.79 10.12 23.11
CA LEU A 16 -20.79 10.94 21.90
C LEU A 16 -20.70 12.43 22.25
N ALA A 17 -21.47 12.89 23.23
CA ALA A 17 -21.42 14.28 23.69
C ALA A 17 -20.06 14.62 24.31
N HIS A 18 -19.46 13.70 25.07
CA HIS A 18 -18.13 13.90 25.63
C HIS A 18 -17.03 13.96 24.57
N ALA A 19 -17.06 13.04 23.60
CA ALA A 19 -16.12 13.04 22.47
C ALA A 19 -16.22 14.34 21.65
N ARG A 20 -17.44 14.85 21.41
CA ARG A 20 -17.64 16.15 20.73
C ARG A 20 -17.09 17.33 21.54
N ARG A 21 -17.21 17.31 22.88
CA ARG A 21 -16.58 18.34 23.74
C ARG A 21 -15.05 18.29 23.65
N LEU A 22 -14.46 17.10 23.66
CA LEU A 22 -13.01 16.94 23.49
C LEU A 22 -12.58 17.39 22.09
N ALA A 23 -13.31 17.02 21.04
CA ALA A 23 -13.05 17.43 19.66
C ALA A 23 -13.05 18.96 19.45
N ALA A 24 -13.77 19.72 20.26
CA ALA A 24 -13.77 21.18 20.21
C ALA A 24 -12.54 21.83 20.87
N GLN A 25 -11.74 21.06 21.61
CA GLN A 25 -10.52 21.56 22.26
C GLN A 25 -9.31 21.39 21.34
N PRO A 26 -8.35 22.34 21.32
CA PRO A 26 -7.14 22.22 20.52
C PRO A 26 -6.28 21.03 20.97
N GLU A 27 -5.67 20.35 20.01
CA GLU A 27 -4.67 19.31 20.26
C GLU A 27 -3.27 19.92 20.20
N ASP A 28 -2.50 19.76 21.27
CA ASP A 28 -1.10 20.18 21.31
C ASP A 28 -0.28 19.18 20.48
N ALA A 29 0.29 19.66 19.36
CA ALA A 29 1.06 18.84 18.44
C ALA A 29 2.39 18.34 19.04
N GLY A 30 2.88 18.94 20.13
CA GLY A 30 4.15 18.59 20.77
C GLY A 30 4.02 17.70 22.01
N ALA A 31 2.81 17.53 22.55
CA ALA A 31 2.57 16.75 23.76
C ALA A 31 1.90 15.40 23.46
N LEU A 32 2.29 14.37 24.20
CA LEU A 32 1.57 13.09 24.14
C LEU A 32 0.15 13.28 24.69
N PRO A 33 -0.88 12.77 24.00
CA PRO A 33 -2.23 12.77 24.54
C PRO A 33 -2.28 11.93 25.82
N SER A 34 -3.20 12.25 26.73
CA SER A 34 -3.48 11.42 27.92
C SER A 34 -4.91 10.89 27.87
N VAL A 35 -5.03 9.57 27.73
CA VAL A 35 -6.33 8.89 27.74
C VAL A 35 -6.99 8.97 29.11
N ALA A 36 -6.24 8.89 30.22
CA ALA A 36 -6.79 9.07 31.57
C ALA A 36 -7.33 10.48 31.79
N GLN A 37 -6.56 11.52 31.47
CA GLN A 37 -7.00 12.92 31.65
C GLN A 37 -8.19 13.26 30.76
N SER A 38 -8.31 12.61 29.60
CA SER A 38 -9.47 12.78 28.72
C SER A 38 -10.77 12.20 29.28
N GLY A 39 -10.72 11.34 30.30
CA GLY A 39 -11.89 10.61 30.83
C GLY A 39 -12.32 9.41 29.98
N LEU A 40 -11.64 9.14 28.86
CA LEU A 40 -11.98 8.05 27.95
C LEU A 40 -11.40 6.69 28.38
N ALA A 41 -10.47 6.65 29.34
CA ALA A 41 -9.90 5.41 29.88
C ALA A 41 -10.98 4.41 30.38
N ALA A 42 -12.11 4.93 30.87
CA ALA A 42 -13.24 4.12 31.32
C ALA A 42 -13.93 3.32 30.19
N LEU A 43 -13.69 3.68 28.92
CA LEU A 43 -14.16 2.89 27.77
C LEU A 43 -13.31 1.62 27.57
N CYS A 44 -12.01 1.66 27.93
CA CYS A 44 -11.04 0.61 27.67
C CYS A 44 -10.99 -0.45 28.79
N GLY A 45 -11.14 -0.05 30.06
CA GLY A 45 -10.95 -0.95 31.20
C GLY A 45 -11.85 -0.64 32.40
N GLY A 46 -12.69 -1.61 32.77
CA GLY A 46 -13.59 -1.60 33.93
C GLY A 46 -14.14 -3.01 34.19
N GLN A 47 -14.95 -3.22 35.23
CA GLN A 47 -15.56 -4.54 35.48
C GLN A 47 -16.49 -5.01 34.34
N GLN A 48 -17.03 -4.07 33.57
CA GLN A 48 -17.71 -4.31 32.29
C GLN A 48 -17.13 -3.36 31.24
N PRO A 49 -16.34 -3.84 30.27
CA PRO A 49 -15.83 -2.99 29.19
C PRO A 49 -16.98 -2.47 28.32
N SER A 50 -16.82 -1.27 27.76
CA SER A 50 -17.82 -0.73 26.84
C SER A 50 -17.89 -1.57 25.56
N PRO A 51 -19.06 -1.69 24.91
CA PRO A 51 -19.16 -2.39 23.64
C PRO A 51 -18.22 -1.77 22.60
N PRO A 52 -17.55 -2.58 21.74
CA PRO A 52 -16.66 -2.08 20.68
C PRO A 52 -17.27 -0.93 19.86
N ALA A 53 -18.57 -1.00 19.54
CA ALA A 53 -19.27 0.04 18.80
C ALA A 53 -19.24 1.43 19.48
N THR A 54 -19.25 1.49 20.82
CA THR A 54 -19.16 2.76 21.56
C THR A 54 -17.77 3.37 21.39
N LEU A 55 -16.72 2.55 21.52
CA LEU A 55 -15.34 3.00 21.45
C LEU A 55 -14.99 3.44 20.03
N LEU A 56 -15.42 2.69 19.02
CA LEU A 56 -15.24 3.04 17.61
C LEU A 56 -15.96 4.33 17.22
N ALA A 57 -17.18 4.57 17.73
CA ALA A 57 -17.90 5.82 17.49
C ALA A 57 -17.20 7.04 18.14
N VAL A 58 -16.60 6.86 19.31
CA VAL A 58 -15.77 7.90 19.95
C VAL A 58 -14.51 8.17 19.15
N ILE A 59 -13.82 7.12 18.69
CA ILE A 59 -12.64 7.25 17.82
C ILE A 59 -13.02 8.03 16.56
N GLU A 60 -14.09 7.66 15.86
CA GLU A 60 -14.54 8.32 14.62
C GLU A 60 -14.71 9.84 14.81
N ILE A 61 -15.30 10.28 15.92
CA ILE A 61 -15.47 11.70 16.25
C ILE A 61 -14.14 12.43 16.46
N LEU A 62 -13.18 11.76 17.12
CA LEU A 62 -11.90 12.37 17.48
C LEU A 62 -10.89 12.37 16.33
N SER A 63 -11.08 11.53 15.32
CA SER A 63 -10.02 11.18 14.37
C SER A 63 -9.53 12.33 13.49
N ALA A 64 -10.40 13.24 13.08
CA ALA A 64 -10.00 14.44 12.36
C ALA A 64 -9.54 15.60 13.29
N PRO A 65 -10.29 15.96 14.35
CA PRO A 65 -9.93 17.12 15.20
C PRO A 65 -8.83 16.83 16.22
N ARG A 66 -8.70 15.58 16.67
CA ARG A 66 -7.75 15.12 17.69
C ARG A 66 -7.15 13.76 17.33
N PRO A 67 -6.46 13.66 16.17
CA PRO A 67 -5.96 12.39 15.65
C PRO A 67 -5.01 11.69 16.63
N ALA A 68 -4.18 12.42 17.37
CA ALA A 68 -3.27 11.80 18.35
C ALA A 68 -4.04 11.14 19.50
N LEU A 69 -5.00 11.86 20.10
CA LEU A 69 -5.86 11.29 21.15
C LEU A 69 -6.66 10.07 20.65
N SER A 70 -7.12 10.10 19.39
CA SER A 70 -7.82 8.95 18.80
C SER A 70 -6.92 7.70 18.71
N ALA A 71 -5.64 7.87 18.33
CA ALA A 71 -4.68 6.78 18.23
C ALA A 71 -4.26 6.24 19.61
N ALA A 72 -4.09 7.14 20.57
CA ALA A 72 -3.83 6.81 21.97
C ALA A 72 -4.97 5.99 22.59
N LEU A 73 -6.23 6.38 22.34
CA LEU A 73 -7.40 5.63 22.79
C LEU A 73 -7.46 4.23 22.16
N ALA A 74 -7.13 4.12 20.88
CA ALA A 74 -7.05 2.84 20.18
C ALA A 74 -5.99 1.90 20.82
N ALA A 75 -4.80 2.43 21.11
CA ALA A 75 -3.73 1.68 21.76
C ALA A 75 -4.14 1.22 23.17
N ALA A 76 -4.71 2.11 23.97
CA ALA A 76 -5.22 1.79 25.30
C ALA A 76 -6.31 0.71 25.27
N TRP A 77 -7.19 0.74 24.27
CA TRP A 77 -8.21 -0.30 24.08
C TRP A 77 -7.61 -1.66 23.74
N CYS A 78 -6.65 -1.70 22.80
CA CYS A 78 -5.99 -2.94 22.39
C CYS A 78 -5.20 -3.55 23.54
N ALA A 79 -4.42 -2.73 24.25
CA ALA A 79 -3.66 -3.16 25.42
C ALA A 79 -4.59 -3.68 26.54
N ALA A 80 -5.71 -3.00 26.79
CA ALA A 80 -6.68 -3.44 27.78
C ALA A 80 -7.35 -4.77 27.41
N ALA A 81 -7.67 -4.96 26.13
CA ALA A 81 -8.24 -6.22 25.63
C ALA A 81 -7.25 -7.38 25.77
N ALA A 82 -5.99 -7.19 25.36
CA ALA A 82 -4.92 -8.19 25.50
C ALA A 82 -4.67 -8.57 26.96
N MET A 83 -4.54 -7.57 27.84
CA MET A 83 -4.35 -7.81 29.27
C MET A 83 -5.56 -8.49 29.91
N GLY A 84 -6.78 -8.13 29.51
CA GLY A 84 -8.01 -8.76 29.99
C GLY A 84 -8.08 -10.25 29.64
N GLU A 85 -7.62 -10.62 28.45
CA GLU A 85 -7.58 -12.02 27.98
C GLU A 85 -6.49 -12.84 28.69
N LEU A 86 -5.34 -12.23 28.97
CA LEU A 86 -4.17 -12.91 29.54
C LEU A 86 -4.14 -12.93 31.07
N ALA A 87 -4.92 -12.09 31.75
CA ALA A 87 -4.91 -11.97 33.20
C ALA A 87 -5.65 -13.13 33.91
N ALA A 88 -4.96 -14.24 34.14
CA ALA A 88 -5.47 -15.36 34.94
C ALA A 88 -5.24 -15.22 36.47
N THR A 89 -4.47 -14.24 36.95
CA THR A 89 -4.10 -14.12 38.39
C THR A 89 -4.65 -12.86 39.06
N ARG A 90 -5.23 -13.07 40.25
CA ARG A 90 -5.93 -12.11 41.13
C ARG A 90 -5.11 -10.86 41.52
N ALA A 91 -3.78 -10.89 41.38
CA ALA A 91 -2.85 -9.89 41.91
C ALA A 91 -2.51 -8.72 40.97
N ARG A 92 -3.10 -8.63 39.76
CA ARG A 92 -2.83 -7.54 38.80
C ARG A 92 -4.04 -6.67 38.45
N ARG A 93 -5.19 -6.91 39.08
CA ARG A 93 -6.43 -6.12 38.89
C ARG A 93 -6.33 -4.66 39.35
N GLU A 94 -5.24 -4.27 40.02
CA GLU A 94 -5.03 -2.92 40.57
C GLU A 94 -4.33 -1.94 39.61
N ARG A 95 -3.78 -2.40 38.48
CA ARG A 95 -3.23 -1.49 37.46
C ARG A 95 -4.27 -1.25 36.38
N PRO A 96 -4.66 0.01 36.09
CA PRO A 96 -5.66 0.27 35.07
C PRO A 96 -5.14 -0.23 33.72
N ALA A 97 -5.80 -1.24 33.17
CA ALA A 97 -5.47 -1.85 31.88
C ALA A 97 -5.48 -0.83 30.71
N ALA A 98 -6.08 0.34 30.91
CA ALA A 98 -6.10 1.46 29.97
C ALA A 98 -4.81 2.31 29.95
N ALA A 99 -3.84 2.03 30.83
CA ALA A 99 -2.63 2.83 31.00
C ALA A 99 -1.37 2.13 30.48
N ALA A 100 -1.48 1.20 29.52
CA ALA A 100 -0.30 0.57 28.90
C ALA A 100 -0.12 1.07 27.47
N ASN A 101 1.11 1.47 27.15
CA ASN A 101 1.55 1.73 25.79
C ASN A 101 1.71 0.41 25.04
N LEU A 102 1.54 0.44 23.72
CA LEU A 102 1.67 -0.74 22.86
C LEU A 102 2.97 -0.64 22.04
N ALA A 103 3.88 -1.60 22.17
CA ALA A 103 4.98 -1.78 21.22
C ALA A 103 4.76 -3.04 20.42
N GLU A 104 4.23 -2.88 19.21
CA GLU A 104 3.92 -3.98 18.32
C GLU A 104 4.16 -3.58 16.87
N ALA A 105 4.97 -4.38 16.19
CA ALA A 105 4.89 -4.54 14.75
C ALA A 105 4.68 -6.03 14.50
N LEU A 106 3.45 -6.42 14.17
CA LEU A 106 3.23 -7.71 13.54
C LEU A 106 3.68 -7.59 12.10
N ASP A 107 4.57 -8.47 11.68
CA ASP A 107 4.89 -8.63 10.27
C ASP A 107 3.59 -9.02 9.52
N PRO A 108 3.11 -8.22 8.56
CA PRO A 108 1.80 -8.45 7.94
C PRO A 108 1.68 -9.77 7.18
N ALA A 109 2.80 -10.31 6.69
CA ALA A 109 2.83 -11.53 5.88
C ALA A 109 2.90 -12.79 6.75
N SER A 110 3.76 -12.80 7.78
CA SER A 110 3.99 -13.94 8.66
C SER A 110 3.12 -13.93 9.92
N GLY A 111 2.54 -12.78 10.28
CA GLY A 111 1.81 -12.58 11.53
C GLY A 111 2.69 -12.77 12.78
N ARG A 112 4.02 -12.66 12.62
CA ARG A 112 4.98 -12.80 13.72
C ARG A 112 5.27 -11.43 14.34
N PRO A 113 5.42 -11.36 15.68
CA PRO A 113 5.85 -10.13 16.33
C PRO A 113 7.29 -9.79 15.97
N ALA A 114 7.59 -8.50 15.89
CA ALA A 114 8.95 -7.99 15.67
C ALA A 114 9.91 -8.22 16.85
N PHE A 115 9.38 -8.60 18.01
CA PHE A 115 10.17 -8.92 19.19
C PHE A 115 10.36 -10.43 19.32
N LEU A 116 11.55 -10.81 19.75
CA LEU A 116 11.96 -12.17 20.04
C LEU A 116 12.19 -12.34 21.53
N THR A 117 11.98 -13.54 22.02
CA THR A 117 12.29 -13.89 23.41
C THR A 117 12.97 -15.24 23.52
N ARG A 118 13.84 -15.38 24.52
CA ARG A 118 14.45 -16.64 24.91
C ARG A 118 14.47 -16.77 26.42
N ALA A 119 14.37 -18.00 26.92
CA ALA A 119 14.47 -18.27 28.35
C ALA A 119 15.94 -18.14 28.82
N GLU A 120 16.16 -17.50 29.97
CA GLU A 120 17.44 -17.39 30.67
C GLU A 120 17.23 -17.87 32.12
N GLY A 121 17.11 -19.19 32.30
CA GLY A 121 16.77 -19.78 33.60
C GLY A 121 15.35 -19.44 34.04
N ARG A 122 15.19 -18.52 35.02
CA ARG A 122 13.88 -18.04 35.49
C ARG A 122 13.48 -16.68 34.91
N SER A 123 14.32 -16.08 34.07
CA SER A 123 14.03 -14.83 33.36
C SER A 123 13.89 -15.08 31.86
N TRP A 124 13.48 -14.03 31.15
CA TRP A 124 13.39 -14.01 29.70
C TRP A 124 14.16 -12.82 29.17
N ARG A 125 15.03 -13.04 28.19
CA ARG A 125 15.57 -11.94 27.40
C ARG A 125 14.57 -11.60 26.31
N VAL A 126 14.21 -10.33 26.21
CA VAL A 126 13.31 -9.78 25.18
C VAL A 126 14.13 -8.84 24.31
N GLN A 127 14.14 -9.10 23.01
CA GLN A 127 14.96 -8.38 22.03
C GLN A 127 14.17 -8.06 20.77
N GLY A 128 14.28 -6.84 20.27
CA GLY A 128 13.71 -6.47 18.98
C GLY A 128 13.48 -4.98 18.86
N GLU A 129 12.97 -4.60 17.70
CA GLU A 129 12.59 -3.23 17.40
C GLU A 129 11.22 -3.26 16.74
N GLY A 130 10.30 -2.46 17.25
CA GLY A 130 8.93 -2.42 16.77
C GLY A 130 8.34 -1.03 16.86
N ARG A 131 7.18 -0.87 16.23
CA ARG A 131 6.44 0.38 16.30
C ARG A 131 5.90 0.57 17.72
N TRP A 132 6.10 1.76 18.25
CA TRP A 132 5.51 2.22 19.50
C TRP A 132 4.26 3.06 19.21
N ILE A 133 3.17 2.81 19.92
CA ILE A 133 1.98 3.66 19.95
C ILE A 133 1.66 3.92 21.42
N GLY A 134 1.78 5.18 21.81
CA GLY A 134 1.66 5.58 23.20
C GLY A 134 0.31 6.21 23.51
N SER A 135 -0.25 5.87 24.65
CA SER A 135 -1.44 6.50 25.22
C SER A 135 -1.12 7.47 26.35
N GLU A 136 0.03 7.31 27.03
CA GLU A 136 0.45 8.12 28.19
C GLU A 136 1.98 8.09 28.39
N THR A 137 2.55 9.21 28.85
CA THR A 137 3.96 9.25 29.30
C THR A 137 4.12 8.43 30.58
N GLY A 138 5.15 7.58 30.67
CA GLY A 138 5.43 6.76 31.86
C GLY A 138 4.59 5.46 31.96
N ALA A 139 3.62 5.26 31.06
CA ALA A 139 2.84 4.04 30.99
C ALA A 139 3.70 2.82 30.59
N PRO A 140 3.54 1.65 31.24
CA PRO A 140 4.28 0.44 30.88
C PRO A 140 4.01 0.02 29.44
N LEU A 141 4.98 -0.68 28.85
CA LEU A 141 4.97 -1.11 27.47
C LEU A 141 4.55 -2.57 27.36
N LEU A 142 3.43 -2.84 26.68
CA LEU A 142 3.01 -4.18 26.29
C LEU A 142 3.80 -4.62 25.06
N VAL A 143 4.47 -5.78 25.15
CA VAL A 143 5.27 -6.39 24.09
C VAL A 143 4.86 -7.86 23.93
N PHE A 144 4.47 -8.24 22.71
CA PHE A 144 4.39 -9.65 22.32
C PHE A 144 5.70 -10.07 21.68
N ALA A 145 6.24 -11.23 22.11
CA ALA A 145 7.51 -11.73 21.60
C ALA A 145 7.44 -13.21 21.24
N HIS A 146 8.03 -13.56 20.09
CA HIS A 146 8.13 -14.92 19.58
C HIS A 146 9.33 -15.63 20.20
N HIS A 147 9.16 -16.88 20.65
CA HIS A 147 10.25 -17.65 21.24
C HIS A 147 11.27 -18.05 20.17
N THR A 148 12.57 -17.88 20.41
CA THR A 148 13.59 -18.25 19.42
C THR A 148 13.73 -19.76 19.23
N GLU A 149 13.32 -20.54 20.22
CA GLU A 149 13.49 -22.00 20.28
C GLU A 149 12.18 -22.78 20.12
N ALA A 150 11.03 -22.09 20.05
CA ALA A 150 9.71 -22.71 19.95
C ALA A 150 8.75 -21.82 19.14
N ASP A 151 7.78 -22.41 18.44
CA ASP A 151 6.68 -21.67 17.78
C ASP A 151 5.63 -21.22 18.80
N ALA A 152 6.08 -20.44 19.77
CA ALA A 152 5.30 -19.98 20.91
C ALA A 152 5.42 -18.45 21.04
N ILE A 153 4.39 -17.82 21.61
CA ILE A 153 4.35 -16.36 21.80
C ILE A 153 4.08 -16.06 23.27
N SER A 154 4.91 -15.21 23.87
CA SER A 154 4.69 -14.66 25.22
C SER A 154 4.37 -13.18 25.14
N ALA A 155 3.61 -12.67 26.12
CA ALA A 155 3.37 -11.25 26.30
C ALA A 155 4.08 -10.75 27.56
N PHE A 156 4.67 -9.56 27.48
CA PHE A 156 5.41 -8.93 28.57
C PHE A 156 4.91 -7.52 28.80
N LEU A 157 4.82 -7.13 30.07
CA LEU A 157 4.55 -5.75 30.48
C LEU A 157 5.83 -5.14 31.04
N LEU A 158 6.50 -4.36 30.22
CA LEU A 158 7.83 -3.80 30.48
C LEU A 158 7.70 -2.39 31.08
N PRO A 159 8.54 -2.00 32.06
CA PRO A 159 8.61 -0.61 32.51
C PRO A 159 9.19 0.25 31.38
N VAL A 160 8.54 1.37 31.02
CA VAL A 160 8.94 2.18 29.84
C VAL A 160 10.34 2.79 29.95
N ASP A 161 10.80 3.07 31.18
CA ASP A 161 12.12 3.65 31.46
C ASP A 161 13.16 2.60 31.91
N ALA A 162 12.91 1.32 31.64
CA ALA A 162 13.86 0.27 31.99
C ALA A 162 15.15 0.40 31.17
N PRO A 163 16.35 0.24 31.78
CA PRO A 163 17.60 0.15 31.03
C PRO A 163 17.51 -0.94 29.95
N GLY A 164 17.79 -0.59 28.70
CA GLY A 164 17.62 -1.47 27.53
C GLY A 164 16.34 -1.22 26.73
N ILE A 165 15.51 -0.25 27.11
CA ILE A 165 14.44 0.27 26.25
C ILE A 165 14.82 1.64 25.73
N GLU A 166 14.92 1.76 24.41
CA GLU A 166 15.11 3.02 23.70
C GLU A 166 13.84 3.31 22.92
N SER A 167 13.29 4.52 23.07
CA SER A 167 12.09 4.93 22.34
C SER A 167 12.35 6.23 21.59
N ASP A 168 12.30 6.18 20.25
CA ASP A 168 12.29 7.37 19.42
C ASP A 168 10.85 7.79 19.16
N ARG A 169 10.49 9.01 19.58
CA ARG A 169 9.14 9.55 19.46
C ARG A 169 9.07 10.46 18.24
N THR A 170 8.97 9.86 17.06
CA THR A 170 8.98 10.58 15.78
C THR A 170 7.66 11.27 15.45
N GLY A 171 6.59 11.13 16.26
CA GLY A 171 5.30 11.78 16.01
C GLY A 171 4.32 11.80 17.20
N PRO A 172 3.17 12.51 17.08
CA PRO A 172 2.31 12.92 18.19
C PRO A 172 1.50 11.80 18.88
N ALA A 173 1.72 10.53 18.55
CA ALA A 173 1.21 9.37 19.29
C ALA A 173 1.92 8.06 18.88
N SER A 174 3.03 8.14 18.16
CA SER A 174 3.70 6.98 17.59
C SER A 174 5.20 7.19 17.41
N GLY A 175 5.95 6.11 17.42
CA GLY A 175 7.40 6.11 17.29
C GLY A 175 7.96 4.71 17.06
N THR A 176 9.23 4.52 17.38
CA THR A 176 9.86 3.20 17.45
C THR A 176 10.28 2.91 18.88
N ALA A 177 10.11 1.65 19.31
CA ALA A 177 10.63 1.14 20.56
C ALA A 177 11.60 0.00 20.25
N ARG A 178 12.85 0.18 20.64
CA ARG A 178 13.88 -0.85 20.65
C ARG A 178 14.00 -1.38 22.07
N VAL A 179 14.00 -2.70 22.18
CA VAL A 179 13.97 -3.43 23.44
C VAL A 179 15.11 -4.43 23.42
N ASP A 180 15.99 -4.41 24.43
CA ASP A 180 16.99 -5.44 24.72
C ASP A 180 17.24 -5.47 26.23
N LEU A 181 16.46 -6.27 26.96
CA LEU A 181 16.62 -6.47 28.39
C LEU A 181 16.20 -7.87 28.84
N SER A 182 16.69 -8.30 30.00
CA SER A 182 16.27 -9.53 30.67
C SER A 182 15.27 -9.19 31.77
N VAL A 183 14.10 -9.86 31.75
CA VAL A 183 12.99 -9.60 32.69
C VAL A 183 12.61 -10.86 33.47
N GLY A 184 12.30 -10.67 34.75
CA GLY A 184 11.82 -11.75 35.61
C GLY A 184 10.34 -12.12 35.39
N PRO A 185 9.85 -13.17 36.07
CA PRO A 185 8.46 -13.65 35.93
C PRO A 185 7.40 -12.60 36.25
N GLY A 186 7.75 -11.59 37.06
CA GLY A 186 6.87 -10.47 37.39
C GLY A 186 6.46 -9.60 36.21
N HIS A 187 7.10 -9.73 35.04
CA HIS A 187 6.77 -8.99 33.82
C HIS A 187 5.99 -9.82 32.77
N LEU A 188 5.99 -11.15 32.89
CA LEU A 188 5.23 -12.03 32.00
C LEU A 188 3.72 -11.84 32.23
N LEU A 189 2.95 -11.73 31.16
CA LEU A 189 1.47 -11.70 31.17
C LEU A 189 0.93 -13.05 30.74
N GLY A 190 0.09 -13.66 31.58
CA GLY A 190 -0.43 -15.00 31.37
C GLY A 190 0.64 -16.08 31.51
N ALA A 191 0.40 -17.24 30.90
CA ALA A 191 1.37 -18.34 30.84
C ALA A 191 2.35 -18.14 29.69
N ALA A 192 3.61 -18.56 29.89
CA ALA A 192 4.63 -18.46 28.86
C ALA A 192 4.23 -19.26 27.61
N GLY A 193 4.38 -18.65 26.43
CA GLY A 193 4.06 -19.28 25.14
C GLY A 193 2.58 -19.32 24.76
N GLN A 194 1.67 -18.81 25.60
CA GLN A 194 0.22 -18.88 25.40
C GLN A 194 -0.43 -17.54 25.01
N ALA A 195 0.32 -16.59 24.44
CA ALA A 195 -0.17 -15.25 24.15
C ALA A 195 -0.62 -15.02 22.69
N ARG A 196 -0.62 -16.06 21.85
CA ARG A 196 -0.91 -15.95 20.40
C ARG A 196 -2.33 -15.43 20.11
N ASP A 197 -3.34 -15.96 20.80
CA ASP A 197 -4.73 -15.58 20.53
C ASP A 197 -5.01 -14.13 20.97
N ALA A 198 -4.51 -13.74 22.14
CA ALA A 198 -4.60 -12.37 22.64
C ALA A 198 -3.90 -11.37 21.70
N MET A 199 -2.76 -11.75 21.13
CA MET A 199 -2.04 -10.96 20.14
C MET A 199 -2.87 -10.77 18.85
N LEU A 200 -3.38 -11.87 18.28
CA LEU A 200 -4.19 -11.82 17.05
C LEU A 200 -5.49 -11.02 17.25
N ARG A 201 -6.09 -11.11 18.43
CA ARG A 201 -7.28 -10.34 18.78
C ARG A 201 -6.96 -8.85 18.95
N SER A 202 -5.91 -8.51 19.69
CA SER A 202 -5.40 -7.13 19.83
C SER A 202 -5.19 -6.50 18.45
N ASP A 203 -4.54 -7.23 17.55
CA ASP A 203 -4.29 -6.83 16.17
C ASP A 203 -5.57 -6.61 15.34
N ALA A 204 -6.56 -7.48 15.48
CA ALA A 204 -7.86 -7.30 14.82
C ALA A 204 -8.62 -6.07 15.36
N LEU A 205 -8.60 -5.81 16.67
CA LEU A 205 -9.20 -4.61 17.26
C LEU A 205 -8.52 -3.33 16.79
N ARG A 206 -7.18 -3.37 16.64
CA ARG A 206 -6.39 -2.26 16.09
C ARG A 206 -6.81 -1.91 14.67
N ARG A 207 -7.08 -2.91 13.82
CA ARG A 207 -7.64 -2.67 12.46
C ARG A 207 -9.00 -2.00 12.51
N LEU A 208 -9.89 -2.42 13.41
CA LEU A 208 -11.20 -1.75 13.58
C LEU A 208 -11.03 -0.30 14.03
N ALA A 209 -10.12 -0.03 14.96
CA ALA A 209 -9.83 1.33 15.40
C ALA A 209 -9.30 2.20 14.25
N ALA A 210 -8.36 1.68 13.45
CA ALA A 210 -7.86 2.40 12.27
C ALA A 210 -8.95 2.61 11.19
N ALA A 211 -9.86 1.66 11.02
CA ALA A 211 -11.02 1.82 10.13
C ALA A 211 -11.96 2.93 10.62
N ALA A 212 -12.22 3.01 11.94
CA ALA A 212 -12.96 4.13 12.53
C ALA A 212 -12.24 5.47 12.33
N GLN A 213 -10.91 5.47 12.38
CA GLN A 213 -10.11 6.67 12.10
C GLN A 213 -10.24 7.14 10.67
N ALA A 214 -10.10 6.23 9.70
CA ALA A 214 -10.30 6.51 8.28
C ALA A 214 -11.73 7.03 8.01
N ASN A 215 -12.75 6.44 8.65
CA ASN A 215 -14.13 6.90 8.56
C ASN A 215 -14.31 8.32 9.12
N GLY A 216 -13.68 8.64 10.26
CA GLY A 216 -13.71 9.99 10.83
C GLY A 216 -13.06 11.05 9.93
N VAL A 217 -11.93 10.71 9.30
CA VAL A 217 -11.29 11.55 8.27
C VAL A 217 -12.21 11.73 7.05
N THR A 218 -12.86 10.65 6.61
CA THR A 218 -13.82 10.69 5.48
C THR A 218 -14.99 11.63 5.75
N LEU A 219 -15.58 11.58 6.95
CA LEU A 219 -16.67 12.47 7.36
C LEU A 219 -16.25 13.94 7.32
N ALA A 220 -15.07 14.25 7.84
CA ALA A 220 -14.57 15.61 7.88
C ALA A 220 -14.18 16.12 6.48
N ALA A 221 -13.59 15.26 5.63
CA ALA A 221 -13.31 15.58 4.23
C ALA A 221 -14.60 15.81 3.43
N TYR A 222 -15.64 15.00 3.66
CA TYR A 222 -16.96 15.19 3.07
C TYR A 222 -17.56 16.55 3.47
N ALA A 223 -17.46 16.94 4.74
CA ALA A 223 -17.97 18.23 5.20
C ALA A 223 -17.28 19.41 4.50
N GLN A 224 -15.96 19.34 4.31
CA GLN A 224 -15.18 20.34 3.56
C GLN A 224 -15.61 20.38 2.09
N ALA A 225 -15.68 19.22 1.45
CA ALA A 225 -16.06 19.09 0.05
C ALA A 225 -17.49 19.59 -0.22
N ALA A 226 -18.45 19.20 0.63
CA ALA A 226 -19.84 19.61 0.50
C ALA A 226 -20.03 21.10 0.75
N GLY A 227 -19.29 21.69 1.68
CA GLY A 227 -19.30 23.14 1.93
C GLY A 227 -18.72 23.97 0.80
N ALA A 228 -17.86 23.38 -0.04
CA ALA A 228 -17.25 24.04 -1.19
C ALA A 228 -18.12 24.01 -2.46
N LEU A 229 -19.20 23.23 -2.49
CA LEU A 229 -20.08 23.13 -3.65
C LEU A 229 -20.91 24.40 -3.87
N PRO A 230 -21.19 24.78 -5.14
CA PRO A 230 -22.06 25.92 -5.44
C PRO A 230 -23.50 25.65 -4.96
N LEU A 231 -24.17 26.70 -4.50
CA LEU A 231 -25.53 26.67 -3.93
C LEU A 231 -26.66 26.61 -4.97
N ASP A 232 -26.36 26.31 -6.25
CA ASP A 232 -27.36 26.43 -7.33
C ASP A 232 -28.39 25.28 -7.33
N ASP A 233 -29.67 25.63 -7.47
CA ASP A 233 -30.83 24.79 -7.11
C ASP A 233 -31.51 24.08 -8.31
N ALA A 234 -31.05 24.32 -9.55
CA ALA A 234 -31.75 23.82 -10.75
C ALA A 234 -31.49 22.33 -11.05
N ALA A 235 -30.32 21.78 -10.69
CA ALA A 235 -29.94 20.37 -10.84
C ALA A 235 -28.67 20.05 -10.02
N PRO A 236 -28.48 18.82 -9.52
CA PRO A 236 -27.27 18.46 -8.78
C PRO A 236 -26.04 18.59 -9.68
N SER A 237 -25.12 19.47 -9.28
CA SER A 237 -23.85 19.70 -9.97
C SER A 237 -23.05 18.40 -10.16
N LEU A 238 -22.16 18.36 -11.15
CA LEU A 238 -21.27 17.21 -11.36
C LEU A 238 -20.46 16.89 -10.09
N GLY A 239 -20.05 17.91 -9.34
CA GLY A 239 -19.39 17.75 -8.04
C GLY A 239 -20.29 17.13 -6.97
N ALA A 240 -21.59 17.49 -6.93
CA ALA A 240 -22.56 16.85 -6.05
C ALA A 240 -22.79 15.37 -6.40
N GLN A 241 -22.78 15.02 -7.69
CA GLN A 241 -22.88 13.63 -8.15
C GLN A 241 -21.64 12.82 -7.76
N GLU A 242 -20.44 13.39 -7.91
CA GLU A 242 -19.19 12.77 -7.46
C GLU A 242 -19.18 12.55 -5.94
N LEU A 243 -19.61 13.55 -5.15
CA LEU A 243 -19.75 13.38 -3.70
C LEU A 243 -20.79 12.34 -3.31
N ALA A 244 -21.86 12.16 -4.07
CA ALA A 244 -22.83 11.10 -3.82
C ALA A 244 -22.22 9.69 -3.98
N VAL A 245 -21.34 9.49 -4.97
CA VAL A 245 -20.60 8.23 -5.15
C VAL A 245 -19.64 7.99 -3.99
N CYS A 246 -18.87 9.01 -3.61
CA CYS A 246 -17.95 8.92 -2.47
C CYS A 246 -18.71 8.63 -1.15
N ALA A 247 -19.85 9.29 -0.95
CA ALA A 247 -20.70 9.08 0.22
C ALA A 247 -21.30 7.67 0.27
N SER A 248 -21.69 7.10 -0.88
CA SER A 248 -22.19 5.72 -0.96
C SER A 248 -21.11 4.70 -0.59
N ALA A 249 -19.89 4.85 -1.12
CA ALA A 249 -18.76 3.99 -0.76
C ALA A 249 -18.43 4.07 0.73
N PHE A 250 -18.42 5.29 1.28
CA PHE A 250 -18.22 5.51 2.71
C PHE A 250 -19.33 4.88 3.57
N ALA A 251 -20.60 4.97 3.17
CA ALA A 251 -21.70 4.33 3.88
C ALA A 251 -21.50 2.80 3.97
N ALA A 252 -21.04 2.18 2.89
CA ALA A 252 -20.71 0.76 2.88
C ALA A 252 -19.52 0.43 3.81
N ALA A 253 -18.44 1.22 3.76
CA ALA A 253 -17.28 1.05 4.64
C ALA A 253 -17.65 1.17 6.13
N ARG A 254 -18.51 2.13 6.47
CA ARG A 254 -19.00 2.32 7.84
C ARG A 254 -19.93 1.20 8.29
N ALA A 255 -20.73 0.64 7.39
CA ALA A 255 -21.53 -0.55 7.68
C ALA A 255 -20.65 -1.77 8.00
N LEU A 256 -19.60 -2.03 7.20
CA LEU A 256 -18.63 -3.10 7.46
C LEU A 256 -17.94 -2.97 8.81
N LEU A 257 -17.57 -1.73 9.19
CA LEU A 257 -17.00 -1.46 10.52
C LEU A 257 -17.97 -1.86 11.65
N HIS A 258 -19.24 -1.50 11.53
CA HIS A 258 -20.24 -1.84 12.55
C HIS A 258 -20.57 -3.33 12.59
N GLU A 259 -20.60 -4.00 11.44
CA GLU A 259 -20.75 -5.45 11.37
C GLU A 259 -19.60 -6.15 12.10
N ALA A 260 -18.36 -5.76 11.80
CA ALA A 260 -17.19 -6.32 12.47
C ALA A 260 -17.15 -5.98 13.98
N ALA A 261 -17.64 -4.80 14.38
CA ALA A 261 -17.78 -4.43 15.79
C ALA A 261 -18.80 -5.31 16.54
N THR A 262 -19.93 -5.62 15.88
CA THR A 262 -20.93 -6.55 16.41
C THR A 262 -20.36 -7.96 16.57
N ALA A 263 -19.64 -8.45 15.56
CA ALA A 263 -18.95 -9.73 15.62
C ALA A 263 -17.90 -9.77 16.76
N ALA A 264 -17.16 -8.67 16.96
CA ALA A 264 -16.19 -8.53 18.04
C ALA A 264 -16.87 -8.60 19.42
N HIS A 265 -18.02 -7.94 19.58
CA HIS A 265 -18.81 -7.96 20.81
C HIS A 265 -19.34 -9.35 21.12
N ALA A 266 -19.73 -10.10 20.09
CA ALA A 266 -20.18 -11.49 20.22
C ALA A 266 -19.04 -12.50 20.44
N GLY A 267 -17.78 -12.06 20.53
CA GLY A 267 -16.62 -12.94 20.72
C GLY A 267 -16.26 -13.78 19.50
N GLN A 268 -16.72 -13.39 18.31
CA GLN A 268 -16.42 -14.09 17.06
C GLN A 268 -15.00 -13.78 16.56
N ASN A 269 -14.49 -14.61 15.65
CA ASN A 269 -13.23 -14.36 14.97
C ASN A 269 -13.39 -13.20 13.98
N ILE A 270 -12.79 -12.06 14.31
CA ILE A 270 -12.86 -10.83 13.53
C ILE A 270 -11.63 -10.58 12.66
N ARG A 271 -10.74 -11.56 12.47
CA ARG A 271 -9.50 -11.36 11.70
C ARG A 271 -9.76 -10.87 10.27
N LEU A 272 -10.59 -11.57 9.50
CA LEU A 272 -10.94 -11.16 8.14
C LEU A 272 -11.94 -9.97 8.13
N PRO A 273 -13.02 -9.96 8.94
CA PRO A 273 -13.93 -8.81 9.00
C PRO A 273 -13.23 -7.48 9.33
N SER A 274 -12.26 -7.47 10.24
CA SER A 274 -11.51 -6.26 10.60
C SER A 274 -10.60 -5.77 9.48
N ALA A 275 -10.00 -6.67 8.68
CA ALA A 275 -9.23 -6.29 7.50
C ALA A 275 -10.11 -5.77 6.36
N MET A 276 -11.29 -6.36 6.13
CA MET A 276 -12.28 -5.83 5.17
C MET A 276 -12.74 -4.42 5.56
N ALA A 277 -13.05 -4.21 6.84
CA ALA A 277 -13.46 -2.91 7.36
C ALA A 277 -12.36 -1.85 7.15
N LEU A 278 -11.11 -2.17 7.46
CA LEU A 278 -9.99 -1.25 7.29
C LEU A 278 -9.68 -0.95 5.82
N LEU A 279 -9.66 -1.97 4.95
CA LEU A 279 -9.42 -1.79 3.53
C LEU A 279 -10.47 -0.86 2.91
N SER A 280 -11.75 -1.14 3.15
CA SER A 280 -12.87 -0.37 2.63
C SER A 280 -12.92 1.06 3.17
N ALA A 281 -12.65 1.25 4.48
CA ALA A 281 -12.59 2.57 5.09
C ALA A 281 -11.42 3.40 4.56
N GLY A 282 -10.24 2.78 4.38
CA GLY A 282 -9.08 3.42 3.77
C GLY A 282 -9.35 3.89 2.35
N GLU A 283 -9.91 3.03 1.49
CA GLU A 283 -10.21 3.40 0.10
C GLU A 283 -11.25 4.52 0.01
N SER A 284 -12.25 4.48 0.90
CA SER A 284 -13.26 5.53 1.00
C SER A 284 -12.67 6.87 1.43
N ALA A 285 -11.72 6.85 2.39
CA ALA A 285 -11.01 8.04 2.84
C ALA A 285 -10.16 8.65 1.71
N GLU A 286 -9.42 7.85 0.96
CA GLU A 286 -8.62 8.32 -0.18
C GLU A 286 -9.48 9.00 -1.25
N ARG A 287 -10.57 8.34 -1.66
CA ARG A 287 -11.48 8.89 -2.67
C ARG A 287 -12.11 10.20 -2.21
N MET A 288 -12.56 10.27 -0.94
CA MET A 288 -13.18 11.47 -0.41
C MET A 288 -12.19 12.63 -0.23
N LEU A 289 -10.96 12.35 0.21
CA LEU A 289 -9.91 13.37 0.31
C LEU A 289 -9.52 13.91 -1.06
N ALA A 290 -9.41 13.05 -2.08
CA ALA A 290 -9.17 13.47 -3.46
C ALA A 290 -10.28 14.41 -3.96
N ALA A 291 -11.54 14.06 -3.71
CA ALA A 291 -12.68 14.92 -4.03
C ALA A 291 -12.62 16.27 -3.26
N ALA A 292 -12.33 16.24 -1.96
CA ALA A 292 -12.19 17.44 -1.15
C ALA A 292 -11.08 18.38 -1.65
N MET A 293 -9.91 17.84 -2.02
CA MET A 293 -8.81 18.62 -2.59
C MET A 293 -9.20 19.24 -3.94
N LYS A 294 -9.84 18.45 -4.80
CA LYS A 294 -10.34 18.91 -6.11
C LYS A 294 -11.31 20.08 -5.98
N PHE A 295 -12.28 19.99 -5.07
CA PHE A 295 -13.25 21.07 -4.87
C PHE A 295 -12.66 22.25 -4.12
N ALA A 296 -11.70 22.03 -3.22
CA ALA A 296 -10.99 23.10 -2.54
C ALA A 296 -10.23 24.00 -3.52
N GLY A 297 -9.59 23.43 -4.55
CA GLY A 297 -8.91 24.20 -5.59
C GLY A 297 -9.84 25.06 -6.46
N ALA A 298 -11.15 24.77 -6.45
CA ALA A 298 -12.15 25.45 -7.26
C ALA A 298 -13.04 26.43 -6.46
N SER A 299 -12.90 26.49 -5.13
CA SER A 299 -13.79 27.26 -4.26
C SER A 299 -13.02 28.19 -3.31
N PRO A 300 -13.33 29.50 -3.28
CA PRO A 300 -12.73 30.44 -2.34
C PRO A 300 -13.18 30.22 -0.89
N LEU A 301 -14.20 29.37 -0.67
CA LEU A 301 -14.71 29.00 0.66
C LEU A 301 -13.94 27.85 1.31
N ALA A 302 -12.98 27.25 0.59
CA ALA A 302 -12.18 26.16 1.11
C ALA A 302 -11.25 26.64 2.25
N ASP A 303 -11.08 25.81 3.27
CA ASP A 303 -10.13 26.04 4.36
C ASP A 303 -8.87 25.19 4.14
N PRO A 304 -7.74 25.76 3.66
CA PRO A 304 -6.52 25.01 3.42
C PRO A 304 -5.90 24.43 4.69
N ALA A 305 -6.10 25.09 5.84
CA ALA A 305 -5.58 24.61 7.12
C ALA A 305 -6.34 23.37 7.59
N ALA A 306 -7.66 23.36 7.42
CA ALA A 306 -8.48 22.18 7.68
C ALA A 306 -8.10 21.00 6.76
N LEU A 307 -7.88 21.26 5.47
CA LEU A 307 -7.46 20.22 4.52
C LEU A 307 -6.07 19.65 4.85
N GLN A 308 -5.12 20.51 5.19
CA GLN A 308 -3.79 20.07 5.65
C GLN A 308 -3.89 19.27 6.96
N ALA A 309 -4.79 19.64 7.88
CA ALA A 309 -5.04 18.88 9.10
C ALA A 309 -5.60 17.49 8.79
N LEU A 310 -6.50 17.36 7.81
CA LEU A 310 -7.02 16.07 7.36
C LEU A 310 -5.93 15.19 6.73
N LEU A 311 -5.03 15.77 5.95
CA LEU A 311 -3.88 15.05 5.41
C LEU A 311 -2.93 14.58 6.53
N ARG A 312 -2.75 15.33 7.61
CA ARG A 312 -1.99 14.86 8.80
C ARG A 312 -2.71 13.72 9.52
N ALA A 313 -4.02 13.85 9.74
CA ALA A 313 -4.84 12.79 10.34
C ALA A 313 -4.86 11.51 9.50
N ARG A 314 -4.80 11.63 8.17
CA ARG A 314 -4.65 10.51 7.23
C ARG A 314 -3.39 9.67 7.53
N HIS A 315 -2.25 10.33 7.69
CA HIS A 315 -0.99 9.62 7.97
C HIS A 315 -1.06 8.82 9.28
N ILE A 316 -1.77 9.31 10.30
CA ILE A 316 -1.83 8.63 11.60
C ILE A 316 -2.52 7.27 11.50
N HIS A 317 -3.67 7.17 10.83
CA HIS A 317 -4.39 5.89 10.75
C HIS A 317 -3.73 4.89 9.79
N GLN A 318 -3.12 5.33 8.70
CA GLN A 318 -2.32 4.47 7.82
C GLN A 318 -1.14 3.85 8.57
N ALA A 319 -0.62 4.57 9.55
CA ALA A 319 0.49 4.15 10.33
C ALA A 319 0.05 3.18 11.47
N THR A 320 -1.14 3.32 12.06
CA THR A 320 -1.57 2.51 13.22
C THR A 320 -1.89 1.04 12.92
N ALA A 321 -2.38 0.67 11.74
CA ALA A 321 -2.82 -0.73 11.45
C ALA A 321 -2.15 -1.38 10.22
N GLY A 322 -1.16 -0.71 9.62
CA GLY A 322 -0.49 -1.16 8.40
C GLY A 322 -1.20 -0.67 7.13
N THR A 323 -0.59 -0.91 5.98
CA THR A 323 -1.06 -0.39 4.69
C THR A 323 -2.29 -1.15 4.18
N GLN A 324 -2.94 -0.62 3.13
CA GLN A 324 -4.07 -1.30 2.47
C GLN A 324 -3.63 -2.64 1.86
N GLU A 325 -2.41 -2.71 1.31
CA GLU A 325 -1.82 -3.93 0.73
C GLU A 325 -1.67 -5.03 1.78
N ALA A 326 -1.26 -4.67 3.01
CA ALA A 326 -1.19 -5.60 4.13
C ALA A 326 -2.55 -6.23 4.45
N GLN A 327 -3.65 -5.48 4.32
CA GLN A 327 -5.00 -6.02 4.50
C GLN A 327 -5.38 -6.94 3.35
N THR A 328 -5.06 -6.57 2.10
CA THR A 328 -5.31 -7.39 0.92
C THR A 328 -4.58 -8.73 1.00
N VAL A 329 -3.32 -8.76 1.46
CA VAL A 329 -2.57 -10.00 1.70
C VAL A 329 -3.28 -10.88 2.73
N LEU A 330 -3.75 -10.29 3.83
CA LEU A 330 -4.48 -11.03 4.86
C LEU A 330 -5.79 -11.63 4.33
N LEU A 331 -6.54 -10.85 3.54
CA LEU A 331 -7.79 -11.29 2.93
C LEU A 331 -7.55 -12.38 1.89
N ALA A 332 -6.55 -12.21 1.02
CA ALA A 332 -6.15 -13.21 0.04
C ALA A 332 -5.78 -14.55 0.69
N GLY A 333 -5.09 -14.51 1.84
CA GLY A 333 -4.80 -15.72 2.63
C GLY A 333 -6.06 -16.47 3.12
N GLY A 334 -7.17 -15.76 3.29
CA GLY A 334 -8.49 -16.33 3.61
C GLY A 334 -9.27 -16.84 2.39
N ILE A 335 -8.94 -16.37 1.19
CA ILE A 335 -9.51 -16.81 -0.09
C ILE A 335 -8.68 -18.00 -0.59
N ARG A 336 -8.81 -19.13 0.08
CA ARG A 336 -8.32 -20.42 -0.45
C ARG A 336 -9.49 -21.11 -1.15
N PRO A 337 -9.30 -21.68 -2.35
CA PRO A 337 -10.35 -22.51 -2.95
C PRO A 337 -10.70 -23.62 -1.96
N SER A 338 -11.99 -23.74 -1.64
CA SER A 338 -12.47 -24.91 -0.90
C SER A 338 -12.18 -26.13 -1.76
N LEU A 339 -11.19 -26.94 -1.38
CA LEU A 339 -11.11 -28.29 -1.90
C LEU A 339 -12.36 -29.01 -1.39
N SER A 340 -13.32 -29.27 -2.30
CA SER A 340 -14.49 -30.08 -1.96
C SER A 340 -14.05 -31.42 -1.39
N PRO A 341 -14.67 -31.91 -0.30
CA PRO A 341 -14.35 -33.22 0.24
C PRO A 341 -15.04 -34.29 -0.62
N THR A 342 -14.45 -34.64 -1.76
CA THR A 342 -14.87 -35.85 -2.50
C THR A 342 -13.75 -36.39 -3.37
N ALA A 343 -12.95 -37.27 -2.78
CA ALA A 343 -12.62 -38.60 -3.31
C ALA A 343 -11.50 -39.16 -2.44
N SER A 344 -11.81 -40.25 -1.72
CA SER A 344 -10.78 -41.18 -1.27
C SER A 344 -9.93 -41.57 -2.48
N ARG A 345 -8.71 -41.03 -2.56
CA ARG A 345 -7.63 -41.69 -3.27
C ARG A 345 -6.65 -42.12 -2.22
N THR A 346 -6.64 -43.43 -2.04
CA THR A 346 -5.62 -44.19 -1.34
C THR A 346 -4.24 -43.58 -1.57
N SER A 347 -3.64 -43.13 -0.48
CA SER A 347 -2.24 -42.78 -0.37
C SER A 347 -1.39 -43.91 -0.93
N SER A 348 -0.78 -43.69 -2.08
CA SER A 348 0.48 -44.34 -2.43
C SER A 348 1.56 -43.33 -2.11
N ALA A 349 2.26 -43.56 -1.01
CA ALA A 349 3.47 -42.84 -0.66
C ALA A 349 4.47 -42.95 -1.83
N MET A 350 4.83 -41.81 -2.41
CA MET A 350 6.01 -41.73 -3.26
C MET A 350 7.23 -41.49 -2.35
N PRO A 351 8.34 -42.22 -2.53
CA PRO A 351 9.50 -42.12 -1.66
C PRO A 351 10.14 -40.74 -1.75
N HIS A 352 10.54 -40.22 -0.59
CA HIS A 352 11.41 -39.06 -0.45
C HIS A 352 12.72 -39.33 -1.21
N ALA A 353 12.90 -38.69 -2.37
CA ALA A 353 14.17 -38.75 -3.09
C ALA A 353 15.20 -37.82 -2.41
N PRO A 354 16.47 -38.23 -2.29
CA PRO A 354 17.47 -37.46 -1.56
C PRO A 354 17.85 -36.18 -2.30
N ASN A 355 18.03 -35.13 -1.51
CA ASN A 355 18.50 -33.80 -1.91
C ASN A 355 19.89 -33.87 -2.59
N PRO A 356 20.05 -33.50 -3.88
CA PRO A 356 21.37 -33.28 -4.45
C PRO A 356 21.75 -31.80 -4.36
N ARG A 357 22.84 -31.55 -3.65
CA ARG A 357 23.59 -30.29 -3.67
C ARG A 357 24.07 -29.99 -5.09
N THR A 358 24.04 -28.69 -5.45
CA THR A 358 24.91 -28.01 -6.43
C THR A 358 25.24 -28.78 -7.72
N ALA A 359 24.47 -28.51 -8.78
CA ALA A 359 24.90 -28.69 -10.16
C ALA A 359 24.70 -27.37 -10.91
N GLU A 360 25.80 -26.71 -11.30
CA GLU A 360 25.81 -25.53 -12.16
C GLU A 360 25.67 -25.94 -13.64
N LEU A 361 24.63 -25.44 -14.30
CA LEU A 361 24.46 -25.32 -15.75
C LEU A 361 23.71 -23.98 -16.03
N PRO A 362 23.87 -23.34 -17.20
CA PRO A 362 23.99 -21.87 -17.30
C PRO A 362 22.73 -20.99 -17.16
N ASP A 363 21.50 -21.50 -17.02
CA ASP A 363 20.29 -20.70 -17.32
C ASP A 363 19.34 -20.39 -16.16
N ARG A 364 19.79 -20.52 -14.90
CA ARG A 364 18.99 -20.12 -13.71
C ARG A 364 18.63 -18.63 -13.72
N VAL A 365 19.44 -17.78 -14.33
CA VAL A 365 19.23 -16.32 -14.35
C VAL A 365 18.03 -15.94 -15.22
N ALA A 366 17.89 -16.56 -16.40
CA ALA A 366 16.76 -16.32 -17.29
C ALA A 366 15.43 -16.76 -16.66
N GLU A 367 15.41 -17.95 -16.05
CA GLU A 367 14.24 -18.45 -15.31
C GLU A 367 13.83 -17.52 -14.16
N ILE A 368 14.82 -17.00 -13.41
CA ILE A 368 14.57 -16.03 -12.34
C ILE A 368 13.96 -14.74 -12.89
N LEU A 369 14.46 -14.22 -14.01
CA LEU A 369 13.94 -13.01 -14.62
C LEU A 369 12.52 -13.21 -15.19
N ASP A 370 12.24 -14.37 -15.78
CA ASP A 370 10.91 -14.70 -16.31
C ASP A 370 9.87 -14.76 -15.19
N ALA A 371 10.16 -15.53 -14.13
CA ALA A 371 9.29 -15.64 -12.97
C ALA A 371 9.12 -14.29 -12.25
N ALA A 372 10.19 -13.48 -12.18
CA ALA A 372 10.13 -12.15 -11.61
C ALA A 372 9.26 -11.21 -12.46
N ALA A 373 9.40 -11.22 -13.78
CA ALA A 373 8.60 -10.40 -14.69
C ALA A 373 7.11 -10.72 -14.56
N ASP A 374 6.75 -12.00 -14.50
CA ASP A 374 5.37 -12.44 -14.29
C ASP A 374 4.85 -12.02 -12.92
N ALA A 375 5.64 -12.20 -11.86
CA ALA A 375 5.26 -11.84 -10.51
C ALA A 375 5.01 -10.32 -10.37
N PHE A 376 5.93 -9.49 -10.87
CA PHE A 376 5.78 -8.02 -10.89
C PHE A 376 4.67 -7.52 -11.82
N THR A 377 4.22 -8.33 -12.78
CA THR A 377 3.09 -8.00 -13.64
C THR A 377 1.76 -8.34 -12.98
N GLN A 378 1.69 -9.48 -12.30
CA GLN A 378 0.49 -9.94 -11.60
C GLN A 378 0.25 -9.18 -10.29
N GLN A 379 1.32 -8.69 -9.67
CA GLN A 379 1.33 -7.97 -8.41
C GLN A 379 2.21 -6.73 -8.57
N THR A 380 1.82 -5.58 -8.00
CA THR A 380 2.67 -4.37 -8.07
C THR A 380 4.08 -4.65 -7.53
N TYR A 381 5.06 -3.82 -7.92
CA TYR A 381 6.43 -3.95 -7.41
C TYR A 381 6.42 -4.21 -5.90
N ASP A 382 5.77 -3.37 -5.10
CA ASP A 382 5.73 -3.50 -3.63
C ASP A 382 5.09 -4.78 -3.10
N ALA A 383 4.07 -5.31 -3.79
CA ALA A 383 3.35 -6.52 -3.39
C ALA A 383 4.11 -7.83 -3.69
N THR A 384 5.04 -7.83 -4.65
CA THR A 384 5.81 -9.02 -5.04
C THR A 384 6.92 -9.34 -4.02
N THR A 385 7.04 -10.56 -3.51
CA THR A 385 8.16 -10.97 -2.64
C THR A 385 9.13 -11.91 -3.34
N LEU A 386 10.41 -11.89 -2.93
CA LEU A 386 11.41 -12.83 -3.47
C LEU A 386 11.08 -14.30 -3.11
N ASP A 387 10.33 -14.52 -2.02
CA ASP A 387 9.84 -15.85 -1.64
C ASP A 387 8.81 -16.37 -2.64
N GLN A 388 7.87 -15.53 -3.10
CA GLN A 388 6.89 -15.91 -4.13
C GLN A 388 7.56 -16.26 -5.46
N ILE A 389 8.59 -15.50 -5.86
CA ILE A 389 9.37 -15.79 -7.07
C ILE A 389 10.12 -17.12 -6.89
N GLY A 390 10.62 -17.39 -5.68
CA GLY A 390 11.25 -18.66 -5.33
C GLY A 390 10.29 -19.85 -5.41
N ASP A 391 9.10 -19.71 -4.83
CA ASP A 391 8.05 -20.72 -4.82
C ASP A 391 7.58 -21.06 -6.25
N ALA A 392 7.43 -20.05 -7.11
CA ALA A 392 7.08 -20.24 -8.52
C ALA A 392 8.14 -21.05 -9.30
N LEU A 393 9.41 -20.94 -8.90
CA LEU A 393 10.54 -21.65 -9.50
C LEU A 393 10.88 -22.98 -8.80
N GLY A 394 10.24 -23.28 -7.66
CA GLY A 394 10.62 -24.42 -6.82
C GLY A 394 12.01 -24.26 -6.18
N VAL A 395 12.44 -23.02 -5.92
CA VAL A 395 13.76 -22.68 -5.36
C VAL A 395 13.62 -21.86 -4.09
N THR A 396 14.61 -21.94 -3.21
CA THR A 396 14.60 -21.12 -2.00
C THR A 396 14.93 -19.65 -2.32
N LYS A 397 14.44 -18.71 -1.50
CA LYS A 397 14.86 -17.29 -1.55
C LYS A 397 16.38 -17.10 -1.51
N GLY A 398 17.10 -17.99 -0.80
CA GLY A 398 18.56 -17.99 -0.76
C GLY A 398 19.21 -18.20 -2.13
N SER A 399 18.58 -19.00 -3.00
CA SER A 399 19.02 -19.22 -4.37
C SER A 399 18.83 -17.98 -5.25
N ILE A 400 17.80 -17.18 -5.01
CA ILE A 400 17.58 -15.90 -5.72
C ILE A 400 18.57 -14.84 -5.22
N TYR A 401 18.83 -14.76 -3.90
CA TYR A 401 19.81 -13.84 -3.32
C TYR A 401 21.23 -14.04 -3.82
N HIS A 402 21.57 -15.26 -4.25
CA HIS A 402 22.85 -15.56 -4.89
C HIS A 402 23.06 -14.74 -6.19
N HIS A 403 21.99 -14.53 -6.97
CA HIS A 403 22.03 -13.78 -8.22
C HIS A 403 21.65 -12.31 -8.04
N TYR A 404 20.67 -12.02 -7.17
CA TYR A 404 20.13 -10.68 -6.97
C TYR A 404 20.06 -10.33 -5.48
N ARG A 405 20.96 -9.44 -5.03
CA ARG A 405 21.07 -8.98 -3.64
C ARG A 405 19.82 -8.33 -3.05
N SER A 406 18.89 -7.87 -3.88
CA SER A 406 17.64 -7.26 -3.42
C SER A 406 16.54 -7.37 -4.48
N LYS A 407 15.30 -7.20 -4.04
CA LYS A 407 14.13 -7.08 -4.91
C LYS A 407 14.25 -5.90 -5.90
N ALA A 408 14.83 -4.79 -5.45
CA ALA A 408 15.12 -3.63 -6.30
C ALA A 408 16.10 -3.99 -7.42
N HIS A 409 17.16 -4.75 -7.11
CA HIS A 409 18.13 -5.23 -8.10
C HIS A 409 17.47 -6.17 -9.12
N LEU A 410 16.63 -7.10 -8.66
CA LEU A 410 15.90 -8.00 -9.54
C LEU A 410 14.92 -7.23 -10.46
N PHE A 411 14.21 -6.24 -9.93
CA PHE A 411 13.31 -5.39 -10.72
C PHE A 411 14.06 -4.58 -11.79
N THR A 412 15.17 -3.93 -11.44
CA THR A 412 16.00 -3.22 -12.43
C THR A 412 16.55 -4.15 -13.50
N ALA A 413 16.90 -5.39 -13.14
CA ALA A 413 17.38 -6.38 -14.10
C ALA A 413 16.28 -6.85 -15.08
N VAL A 414 15.04 -7.01 -14.60
CA VAL A 414 13.88 -7.29 -15.49
C VAL A 414 13.66 -6.13 -16.46
N TYR A 415 13.73 -4.88 -15.99
CA TYR A 415 13.59 -3.71 -16.85
C TYR A 415 14.74 -3.61 -17.87
N GLN A 416 15.99 -3.75 -17.44
CA GLN A 416 17.16 -3.80 -18.32
C GLN A 416 16.98 -4.86 -19.42
N ARG A 417 16.56 -6.06 -19.05
CA ARG A 417 16.33 -7.15 -19.99
C ARG A 417 15.26 -6.81 -21.03
N ALA A 418 14.20 -6.12 -20.63
CA ALA A 418 13.16 -5.65 -21.55
C ALA A 418 13.71 -4.67 -22.61
N LEU A 419 14.56 -3.73 -22.20
CA LEU A 419 15.20 -2.76 -23.10
C LEU A 419 16.20 -3.44 -24.04
N GLU A 420 17.03 -4.35 -23.53
CA GLU A 420 17.97 -5.14 -24.35
C GLU A 420 17.25 -5.94 -25.44
N MET A 421 16.13 -6.61 -25.09
CA MET A 421 15.30 -7.33 -26.05
C MET A 421 14.72 -6.41 -27.13
N ASN A 422 14.33 -5.18 -26.75
CA ASN A 422 13.80 -4.19 -27.68
C ASN A 422 14.90 -3.65 -28.61
N ILE A 423 16.07 -3.31 -28.07
CA ILE A 423 17.22 -2.82 -28.83
C ILE A 423 17.68 -3.89 -29.82
N ALA A 424 17.90 -5.13 -29.37
CA ALA A 424 18.34 -6.24 -30.23
C ALA A 424 17.39 -6.50 -31.41
N THR A 425 16.10 -6.21 -31.23
CA THR A 425 15.07 -6.38 -32.26
C THR A 425 15.04 -5.20 -33.24
N VAL A 426 15.18 -3.97 -32.74
CA VAL A 426 14.95 -2.74 -33.51
C VAL A 426 16.22 -2.18 -34.15
N GLU A 427 17.37 -2.29 -33.50
CA GLU A 427 18.63 -1.70 -33.98
C GLU A 427 19.07 -2.23 -35.36
N PRO A 428 18.96 -3.54 -35.69
CA PRO A 428 19.27 -4.03 -37.03
C PRO A 428 18.35 -3.45 -38.11
N ILE A 429 17.08 -3.21 -37.75
CA ILE A 429 16.10 -2.59 -38.65
C ILE A 429 16.42 -1.11 -38.84
N ALA A 430 16.75 -0.40 -37.76
CA ALA A 430 17.08 1.03 -37.80
C ALA A 430 18.30 1.31 -38.68
N ARG A 431 19.29 0.42 -38.65
CA ARG A 431 20.56 0.51 -39.39
C ARG A 431 20.56 -0.20 -40.74
N GLN A 432 19.41 -0.72 -41.21
CA GLN A 432 19.33 -1.48 -42.46
C GLN A 432 19.79 -0.63 -43.66
N PRO A 433 20.90 -0.99 -44.33
CA PRO A 433 21.40 -0.25 -45.49
C PRO A 433 20.44 -0.34 -46.68
N GLY A 434 20.34 0.73 -47.46
CA GLY A 434 19.59 0.76 -48.72
C GLY A 434 18.06 0.75 -48.59
N ALA A 435 17.50 0.58 -47.39
CA ALA A 435 16.07 0.76 -47.15
C ALA A 435 15.73 2.25 -46.96
N ARG A 436 14.52 2.67 -47.33
CA ARG A 436 14.00 4.01 -47.04
C ARG A 436 13.82 4.21 -45.54
N ALA A 437 14.01 5.44 -45.06
CA ALA A 437 13.94 5.71 -43.62
C ALA A 437 12.52 5.54 -43.08
N ILE A 438 11.50 5.93 -43.84
CA ILE A 438 10.09 5.71 -43.49
C ILE A 438 9.72 4.22 -43.42
N ASP A 439 10.27 3.38 -44.30
CA ASP A 439 10.04 1.93 -44.28
C ASP A 439 10.72 1.29 -43.06
N ARG A 440 11.90 1.78 -42.68
CA ARG A 440 12.56 1.37 -41.43
C ARG A 440 11.73 1.78 -40.22
N LEU A 441 11.19 3.00 -40.16
CA LEU A 441 10.30 3.43 -39.07
C LEU A 441 9.07 2.52 -38.93
N TYR A 442 8.42 2.17 -40.05
CA TYR A 442 7.31 1.22 -40.04
C TYR A 442 7.72 -0.11 -39.40
N ARG A 443 8.82 -0.69 -39.89
CA ARG A 443 9.33 -1.99 -39.43
C ARG A 443 9.77 -1.93 -37.97
N MET A 444 10.34 -0.83 -37.51
CA MET A 444 10.72 -0.62 -36.11
C MET A 444 9.49 -0.59 -35.21
N ALA A 445 8.45 0.18 -35.56
CA ALA A 445 7.21 0.24 -34.80
C ALA A 445 6.47 -1.13 -34.78
N TYR A 446 6.43 -1.80 -35.93
CA TYR A 446 5.89 -3.15 -36.06
C TYR A 446 6.64 -4.15 -35.17
N ALA A 447 7.97 -4.18 -35.26
CA ALA A 447 8.79 -5.11 -34.51
C ALA A 447 8.73 -4.85 -32.99
N HIS A 448 8.67 -3.58 -32.59
CA HIS A 448 8.41 -3.21 -31.19
C HIS A 448 7.05 -3.75 -30.72
N ALA A 449 5.96 -3.52 -31.47
CA ALA A 449 4.63 -4.00 -31.08
C ALA A 449 4.59 -5.54 -30.96
N MET A 450 5.23 -6.25 -31.90
CA MET A 450 5.38 -7.72 -31.81
C MET A 450 6.16 -8.14 -30.56
N GLN A 451 7.24 -7.43 -30.25
CA GLN A 451 8.07 -7.70 -29.08
C GLN A 451 7.30 -7.47 -27.77
N VAL A 452 6.49 -6.40 -27.72
CA VAL A 452 5.59 -6.11 -26.60
C VAL A 452 4.58 -7.24 -26.38
N MET A 453 3.91 -7.68 -27.43
CA MET A 453 2.93 -8.76 -27.31
C MET A 453 3.57 -10.11 -26.94
N LYS A 454 4.79 -10.38 -27.42
CA LYS A 454 5.52 -11.63 -27.14
C LYS A 454 6.07 -11.70 -25.71
N HIS A 455 6.55 -10.57 -25.18
CA HIS A 455 7.22 -10.49 -23.88
C HIS A 455 6.49 -9.54 -22.92
N LEU A 456 5.15 -9.63 -22.88
CA LEU A 456 4.26 -8.66 -22.24
C LEU A 456 4.60 -8.39 -20.76
N SER A 457 4.97 -9.43 -20.00
CA SER A 457 5.31 -9.30 -18.58
C SER A 457 6.54 -8.41 -18.36
N TYR A 458 7.62 -8.65 -19.12
CA TYR A 458 8.82 -7.79 -19.08
C TYR A 458 8.50 -6.33 -19.44
N GLN A 459 7.66 -6.14 -20.46
CA GLN A 459 7.38 -4.81 -21.02
C GLN A 459 6.42 -4.02 -20.11
N ARG A 460 5.52 -4.69 -19.39
CA ARG A 460 4.71 -4.07 -18.33
C ARG A 460 5.55 -3.60 -17.16
N VAL A 461 6.54 -4.40 -16.73
CA VAL A 461 7.50 -4.01 -15.68
C VAL A 461 8.32 -2.79 -16.11
N ALA A 462 8.76 -2.74 -17.37
CA ALA A 462 9.47 -1.59 -17.93
C ALA A 462 8.64 -0.30 -17.91
N VAL A 463 7.35 -0.37 -18.26
CA VAL A 463 6.42 0.78 -18.19
C VAL A 463 6.11 1.18 -16.75
N GLN A 464 5.93 0.23 -15.83
CA GLN A 464 5.78 0.53 -14.40
C GLN A 464 7.01 1.25 -13.83
N GLY A 465 8.22 0.86 -14.26
CA GLY A 465 9.47 1.53 -13.91
C GLY A 465 9.59 2.96 -14.45
N LEU A 466 8.85 3.31 -15.51
CA LEU A 466 8.76 4.67 -16.08
C LEU A 466 7.82 5.58 -15.26
N GLU A 467 6.76 5.02 -14.67
CA GLU A 467 5.86 5.74 -13.75
C GLU A 467 6.41 5.81 -12.32
N SER A 468 7.22 4.83 -11.94
CA SER A 468 7.77 4.64 -10.60
C SER A 468 9.28 4.79 -10.60
N HIS A 469 9.80 6.02 -10.64
CA HIS A 469 11.21 6.27 -10.30
C HIS A 469 11.42 6.05 -8.78
N LEU A 470 11.48 4.77 -8.37
CA LEU A 470 11.95 4.21 -7.10
C LEU A 470 11.79 5.12 -5.87
N MET A 471 10.56 5.12 -5.34
CA MET A 471 10.15 5.90 -4.15
C MET A 471 10.74 5.31 -2.85
N GLY A 472 12.00 5.63 -2.55
CA GLY A 472 12.67 5.36 -1.28
C GLY A 472 14.10 5.92 -1.24
N ARG A 473 14.76 5.94 -0.06
CA ARG A 473 16.17 6.35 0.08
C ARG A 473 17.06 5.47 -0.83
N ILE A 474 17.51 6.04 -1.95
CA ILE A 474 18.38 5.38 -2.94
C ILE A 474 19.82 5.36 -2.40
N ASN A 475 20.45 4.18 -2.35
CA ASN A 475 21.88 4.07 -2.07
C ASN A 475 22.73 4.16 -3.37
N GLU A 476 24.05 4.34 -3.25
CA GLU A 476 24.94 4.54 -4.41
C GLU A 476 24.88 3.39 -5.43
N GLU A 477 24.73 2.15 -4.96
CA GLU A 477 24.63 0.96 -5.83
C GLU A 477 23.30 0.91 -6.61
N GLN A 478 22.21 1.40 -6.02
CA GLN A 478 20.91 1.54 -6.70
C GLN A 478 20.91 2.70 -7.70
N ARG A 479 21.65 3.79 -7.42
CA ARG A 479 21.84 4.90 -8.35
C ARG A 479 22.54 4.45 -9.64
N ALA A 480 23.69 3.79 -9.51
CA ALA A 480 24.47 3.35 -10.67
C ALA A 480 23.66 2.42 -11.61
N ARG A 481 22.85 1.51 -11.04
CA ARG A 481 21.97 0.63 -11.83
C ARG A 481 20.86 1.38 -12.54
N LEU A 482 20.32 2.42 -11.90
CA LEU A 482 19.33 3.28 -12.55
C LEU A 482 19.93 4.03 -13.73
N ASP A 483 21.16 4.53 -13.57
CA ASP A 483 21.86 5.24 -14.64
C ASP A 483 22.11 4.34 -15.86
N GLU A 484 22.41 3.05 -15.65
CA GLU A 484 22.55 2.07 -16.72
C GLU A 484 21.22 1.84 -17.48
N VAL A 485 20.11 1.67 -16.75
CA VAL A 485 18.78 1.53 -17.36
C VAL A 485 18.35 2.79 -18.11
N ILE A 486 18.62 3.97 -17.55
CA ILE A 486 18.35 5.26 -18.20
C ILE A 486 19.17 5.37 -19.49
N SER A 487 20.45 4.99 -19.47
CA SER A 487 21.31 5.01 -20.65
C SER A 487 20.80 4.09 -21.76
N LEU A 488 20.35 2.88 -21.43
CA LEU A 488 19.73 1.95 -22.39
C LEU A 488 18.43 2.50 -22.98
N ARG A 489 17.59 3.13 -22.14
CA ARG A 489 16.35 3.78 -22.60
C ARG A 489 16.66 4.92 -23.56
N ASP A 490 17.62 5.78 -23.23
CA ASP A 490 18.00 6.92 -24.05
C ASP A 490 18.61 6.45 -25.38
N HIS A 491 19.41 5.38 -25.36
CA HIS A 491 19.90 4.74 -26.57
C HIS A 491 18.76 4.20 -27.45
N TYR A 492 17.78 3.53 -26.84
CA TYR A 492 16.62 3.00 -27.56
C TYR A 492 15.78 4.12 -28.19
N GLU A 493 15.53 5.23 -27.48
CA GLU A 493 14.85 6.41 -28.02
C GLU A 493 15.65 7.02 -29.19
N GLU A 494 16.96 7.13 -29.05
CA GLU A 494 17.82 7.74 -30.07
C GLU A 494 17.84 6.94 -31.39
N LEU A 495 17.63 5.62 -31.37
CA LEU A 495 17.44 4.84 -32.59
C LEU A 495 16.24 5.34 -33.40
N PHE A 496 15.10 5.62 -32.76
CA PHE A 496 13.91 6.16 -33.43
C PHE A 496 14.12 7.60 -33.88
N VAL A 497 14.70 8.45 -33.02
CA VAL A 497 15.01 9.85 -33.34
C VAL A 497 15.94 9.96 -34.55
N SER A 498 16.96 9.10 -34.64
CA SER A 498 17.87 9.06 -35.78
C SER A 498 17.15 8.72 -37.09
N VAL A 499 16.29 7.71 -37.10
CA VAL A 499 15.56 7.32 -38.33
C VAL A 499 14.48 8.35 -38.68
N LEU A 500 13.81 8.95 -37.70
CA LEU A 500 12.91 10.10 -37.91
C LEU A 500 13.64 11.26 -38.58
N THR A 501 14.85 11.58 -38.10
CA THR A 501 15.68 12.66 -38.65
C THR A 501 16.03 12.37 -40.11
N GLN A 502 16.49 11.15 -40.41
CA GLN A 502 16.81 10.72 -41.78
C GLN A 502 15.59 10.77 -42.71
N ALA A 503 14.40 10.38 -42.23
CA ALA A 503 13.16 10.44 -43.02
C ALA A 503 12.73 11.89 -43.31
N ILE A 504 12.93 12.82 -42.36
CA ILE A 504 12.67 14.25 -42.56
C ILE A 504 13.68 14.86 -43.54
N GLU A 505 14.97 14.56 -43.39
CA GLU A 505 16.04 15.05 -44.27
C GLU A 505 15.89 14.55 -45.70
N ALA A 506 15.46 13.29 -45.88
CA ALA A 506 15.18 12.70 -47.18
C ALA A 506 13.85 13.18 -47.79
N GLY A 507 13.07 14.00 -47.09
CA GLY A 507 11.76 14.49 -47.53
C GLY A 507 10.66 13.42 -47.55
N GLU A 508 10.86 12.30 -46.86
CA GLU A 508 9.87 11.22 -46.73
C GLU A 508 8.82 11.53 -45.66
N LEU A 509 9.17 12.38 -44.68
CA LEU A 509 8.26 12.94 -43.68
C LEU A 509 8.21 14.47 -43.79
N PRO A 510 7.09 15.10 -43.41
CA PRO A 510 7.00 16.55 -43.35
C PRO A 510 7.99 17.11 -42.30
N ARG A 511 8.42 18.37 -42.49
CA ARG A 511 9.30 19.06 -41.55
C ARG A 511 8.63 19.18 -40.17
N GLN A 512 9.24 18.55 -39.17
CA GLN A 512 8.80 18.54 -37.79
C GLN A 512 9.99 18.29 -36.86
N ASN A 513 9.80 18.45 -35.54
CA ASN A 513 10.86 18.15 -34.58
C ASN A 513 10.91 16.62 -34.32
N PRO A 514 12.01 15.91 -34.64
CA PRO A 514 12.08 14.46 -34.52
C PRO A 514 11.99 13.97 -33.07
N ARG A 515 12.53 14.73 -32.10
CA ARG A 515 12.43 14.37 -30.67
C ARG A 515 11.02 14.53 -30.13
N LEU A 516 10.29 15.56 -30.56
CA LEU A 516 8.88 15.72 -30.19
C LEU A 516 7.99 14.69 -30.89
N ALA A 517 8.27 14.35 -32.15
CA ALA A 517 7.55 13.34 -32.91
C ALA A 517 7.74 11.91 -32.34
N ALA A 518 8.91 11.63 -31.74
CA ALA A 518 9.16 10.37 -31.07
C ALA A 518 8.23 10.13 -29.85
N LYS A 519 7.82 11.19 -29.13
CA LYS A 519 6.98 11.04 -27.92
C LYS A 519 5.60 10.42 -28.19
N PRO A 520 4.76 10.93 -29.11
CA PRO A 520 3.48 10.29 -29.44
C PRO A 520 3.66 8.94 -30.14
N LEU A 521 4.75 8.73 -30.89
CA LEU A 521 5.10 7.41 -31.43
C LEU A 521 5.28 6.40 -30.29
N PHE A 522 6.11 6.72 -29.29
CA PHE A 522 6.32 5.86 -28.12
C PHE A 522 5.05 5.70 -27.30
N GLY A 523 4.27 6.77 -27.14
CA GLY A 523 2.96 6.71 -26.49
C GLY A 523 2.05 5.68 -27.15
N ALA A 524 1.91 5.71 -28.47
CA ALA A 524 1.05 4.78 -29.21
C ALA A 524 1.52 3.32 -29.09
N ILE A 525 2.81 3.05 -29.27
CA ILE A 525 3.32 1.67 -29.26
C ILE A 525 3.43 1.09 -27.84
N ASN A 526 3.83 1.90 -26.83
CA ASN A 526 3.96 1.44 -25.44
C ASN A 526 2.59 1.23 -24.77
N TRP A 527 1.57 1.99 -25.16
CA TRP A 527 0.20 1.84 -24.61
C TRP A 527 -0.38 0.45 -24.84
N THR A 528 0.17 -0.32 -25.81
CA THR A 528 -0.12 -1.74 -26.00
C THR A 528 0.01 -2.54 -24.70
N THR A 529 0.93 -2.20 -23.80
CA THR A 529 1.09 -2.90 -22.52
C THR A 529 -0.15 -2.82 -21.61
N MET A 530 -0.94 -1.76 -21.76
CA MET A 530 -2.11 -1.46 -20.92
C MET A 530 -3.39 -2.14 -21.41
N TRP A 531 -3.66 -2.12 -22.72
CA TRP A 531 -4.92 -2.62 -23.27
C TRP A 531 -4.84 -4.02 -23.88
N TYR A 532 -3.66 -4.48 -24.31
CA TYR A 532 -3.52 -5.80 -24.93
C TYR A 532 -3.62 -6.91 -23.86
N GLN A 533 -4.48 -7.89 -24.14
CA GLN A 533 -4.64 -9.12 -23.36
C GLN A 533 -4.68 -10.30 -24.32
N PRO A 534 -3.75 -11.27 -24.21
CA PRO A 534 -3.75 -12.47 -25.04
C PRO A 534 -5.08 -13.22 -24.92
N ARG A 535 -5.72 -13.52 -26.05
CA ARG A 535 -7.02 -14.22 -26.08
C ARG A 535 -6.83 -15.73 -26.23
N PRO A 536 -7.69 -16.57 -25.63
CA PRO A 536 -7.70 -18.00 -25.92
C PRO A 536 -7.85 -18.26 -27.42
N GLY A 537 -6.90 -19.01 -28.01
CA GLY A 537 -6.91 -19.33 -29.44
C GLY A 537 -6.29 -18.27 -30.36
N GLU A 538 -5.72 -17.19 -29.84
CA GLU A 538 -5.04 -16.17 -30.65
C GLU A 538 -3.81 -16.72 -31.38
N THR A 539 -3.77 -16.53 -32.70
CA THR A 539 -2.70 -17.00 -33.58
C THR A 539 -1.59 -15.95 -33.74
N ALA A 540 -0.43 -16.38 -34.25
CA ALA A 540 0.64 -15.45 -34.61
C ALA A 540 0.17 -14.41 -35.64
N ALA A 541 -0.63 -14.82 -36.63
CA ALA A 541 -1.19 -13.94 -37.65
C ALA A 541 -2.12 -12.86 -37.06
N ASP A 542 -2.78 -13.12 -35.92
CA ASP A 542 -3.62 -12.12 -35.24
C ASP A 542 -2.76 -11.01 -34.64
N ARG A 543 -1.65 -11.38 -33.99
CA ARG A 543 -0.66 -10.42 -33.47
C ARG A 543 0.00 -9.62 -34.58
N GLU A 544 0.36 -10.27 -35.69
CA GLU A 544 0.92 -9.57 -36.86
C GLU A 544 -0.05 -8.50 -37.41
N ARG A 545 -1.36 -8.79 -37.46
CA ARG A 545 -2.36 -7.79 -37.87
C ARG A 545 -2.46 -6.62 -36.89
N LEU A 546 -2.40 -6.88 -35.59
CA LEU A 546 -2.39 -5.82 -34.56
C LEU A 546 -1.14 -4.95 -34.67
N ALA A 547 0.05 -5.55 -34.77
CA ALA A 547 1.31 -4.85 -34.93
C ALA A 547 1.34 -4.01 -36.21
N ALA A 548 0.85 -4.56 -37.33
CA ALA A 548 0.72 -3.84 -38.59
C ALA A 548 -0.21 -2.63 -38.45
N HIS A 549 -1.37 -2.80 -37.79
CA HIS A 549 -2.30 -1.71 -37.56
C HIS A 549 -1.70 -0.57 -36.72
N LEU A 550 -1.01 -0.90 -35.61
CA LEU A 550 -0.34 0.09 -34.76
C LEU A 550 0.78 0.83 -35.52
N ALA A 551 1.61 0.11 -36.27
CA ALA A 551 2.67 0.71 -37.07
C ALA A 551 2.10 1.63 -38.16
N THR A 552 1.02 1.22 -38.84
CA THR A 552 0.33 2.06 -39.83
C THR A 552 -0.29 3.30 -39.18
N PHE A 553 -0.91 3.18 -38.01
CA PHE A 553 -1.50 4.30 -37.28
C PHE A 553 -0.44 5.36 -36.94
N VAL A 554 0.68 4.93 -36.36
CA VAL A 554 1.82 5.80 -36.02
C VAL A 554 2.34 6.52 -37.26
N LEU A 555 2.60 5.78 -38.35
CA LEU A 555 3.12 6.39 -39.57
C LEU A 555 2.13 7.34 -40.23
N SER A 556 0.84 7.04 -40.18
CA SER A 556 -0.20 7.94 -40.70
C SER A 556 -0.21 9.26 -39.92
N GLY A 557 -0.07 9.20 -38.60
CA GLY A 557 0.03 10.40 -37.75
C GLY A 557 1.29 11.23 -38.00
N LEU A 558 2.42 10.59 -38.33
CA LEU A 558 3.68 11.27 -38.63
C LEU A 558 3.74 11.89 -40.03
N THR A 559 3.00 11.33 -40.98
CA THR A 559 2.99 11.76 -42.39
C THR A 559 1.99 12.88 -42.65
N GLN A 560 0.91 12.95 -41.86
CA GLN A 560 -0.17 13.92 -42.09
C GLN A 560 0.02 15.19 -41.26
N ALA A 561 0.26 16.32 -41.93
CA ALA A 561 0.14 17.63 -41.30
C ALA A 561 -1.35 17.97 -41.14
N TYR A 562 -1.89 17.90 -39.92
CA TYR A 562 -3.22 18.42 -39.66
C TYR A 562 -3.20 19.94 -39.71
N GLN A 563 -3.91 20.52 -40.68
CA GLN A 563 -4.21 21.95 -40.70
C GLN A 563 -5.64 22.14 -40.18
N PRO A 564 -5.83 22.74 -38.99
CA PRO A 564 -7.17 23.10 -38.54
C PRO A 564 -7.81 24.05 -39.56
N ALA A 565 -9.12 23.88 -39.78
CA ALA A 565 -9.87 24.80 -40.62
C ALA A 565 -9.69 26.24 -40.12
N ALA A 566 -9.43 27.17 -41.05
CA ALA A 566 -9.24 28.58 -40.73
C ALA A 566 -10.49 29.12 -40.00
N GLY A 567 -10.40 29.25 -38.67
CA GLY A 567 -11.53 29.60 -37.81
C GLY A 567 -11.45 29.02 -36.39
N THR A 568 -10.58 28.04 -36.14
CA THR A 568 -10.34 27.50 -34.79
C THR A 568 -8.87 27.70 -34.39
N GLN A 569 -8.43 28.97 -34.33
CA GLN A 569 -7.25 29.29 -33.52
C GLN A 569 -7.68 29.20 -32.05
N ALA A 570 -7.23 28.15 -31.36
CA ALA A 570 -7.14 28.21 -29.91
C ALA A 570 -6.20 29.38 -29.57
N ASP A 571 -6.67 30.35 -28.81
CA ASP A 571 -5.85 31.43 -28.28
C ASP A 571 -4.65 30.81 -27.57
N ALA A 572 -3.47 30.93 -28.18
CA ALA A 572 -2.22 30.72 -27.46
C ALA A 572 -2.18 31.80 -26.35
N PRO A 573 -1.85 31.45 -25.10
CA PRO A 573 -1.65 32.46 -24.08
C PRO A 573 -0.56 33.41 -24.56
N ALA A 574 -0.88 34.70 -24.60
CA ALA A 574 0.04 35.73 -25.02
C ALA A 574 1.33 35.62 -24.20
N ASP A 575 2.44 35.31 -24.89
CA ASP A 575 3.77 35.37 -24.31
C ASP A 575 4.01 36.80 -23.84
N ALA A 576 3.94 36.97 -22.51
CA ALA A 576 4.42 38.13 -21.84
C ALA A 576 5.92 38.23 -22.15
N ALA A 577 6.28 39.31 -22.84
CA ALA A 577 7.64 39.70 -23.11
C ALA A 577 8.50 39.64 -21.83
N HIS A 578 9.44 38.70 -21.77
CA HIS A 578 10.66 38.89 -21.02
C HIS A 578 11.72 39.40 -21.99
N ARG A 579 11.79 40.74 -22.07
CA ARG A 579 13.00 41.47 -22.41
C ARG A 579 13.80 41.68 -21.12
N HIS A 580 15.11 41.49 -21.27
CA HIS A 580 16.24 41.76 -20.37
C HIS A 580 16.66 40.65 -19.42
#